data_AF-A0A2X4U3P3-F1
#
_entry.id   AF-A0A2X4U3P3-F1
#
_cell.length_a   1.000
_cell.length_b   1.000
_cell.length_c   1.000
_cell.angle_alpha   90.00
_cell.angle_beta   90.00
_cell.angle_gamma   90.00
#
_symmetry.space_group_name_H-M   'P 1'
#
loop_
_entity.id
_entity.type
_entity.pdbx_description
1 polymer ?
#
loop_
_entity_poly.entity_id
_entity_poly.type
_entity_poly.pdbx_seq_one_letter_code
_entity_poly.pdbx_strand_id
1 'polypeptide(L)'
;MTRKQRALFEPALVRTALIDAVKKLDPRTQWRNPVMFVVYIGSILTTVIWLAILAKQTDGSAAFTGSIALWLWFTVLFANFAEALAEGRSKAQAESLRGTKKTSWAKKLAGPSREGATEKVSAESLRKGDVVLVEAGDTIPCDGEVLEGGASVDESAITGESAPVIRESGGDFSSVTGGTRVLSDWLVVQCSVNPGETFLDRMIAMVEGAKRRKTPNEVALTILLVALTIVFVLATATLFPFSQYSVDAAKGGSVVSITVLVALLVCLIPTTIGGLLSAIGVAGMSRMLGANVIATSGRAVEAAGDVDVLLLDKTGTITLGNRQASEFLPAPGVKEQDLADAAQLSSLADETPEGRSIVVLAKQRFNLRERDLQALNATFVPFSAQTRMSGVNVQDRMIRKGAVDAIRRHVESNQGHFPQAVDDLVASVARTGGTPLVVAEGPRVLGVVALKDIVKGGIKERFAELRKMGIKNGDDHRR
;
A
#
# COMPACT_ATOMS: atom_id res chain seq x y z
N MET A 1 -10.19 -13.60 -1.05
CA MET A 1 -11.03 -13.20 -2.19
C MET A 1 -10.14 -12.90 -3.38
N THR A 2 -10.23 -13.68 -4.46
CA THR A 2 -9.50 -13.43 -5.71
C THR A 2 -10.04 -12.15 -6.36
N ARG A 3 -9.25 -11.07 -6.28
CA ARG A 3 -9.57 -9.76 -6.85
C ARG A 3 -9.64 -9.93 -8.37
N LYS A 4 -10.84 -10.01 -8.96
CA LYS A 4 -11.03 -9.94 -10.43
C LYS A 4 -10.32 -8.68 -10.90
N GLN A 5 -9.21 -8.83 -11.62
CA GLN A 5 -8.62 -7.72 -12.37
C GLN A 5 -9.67 -7.25 -13.36
N ARG A 6 -10.29 -6.11 -13.07
CA ARG A 6 -11.26 -5.48 -13.97
C ARG A 6 -10.55 -5.20 -15.28
N ALA A 7 -11.11 -5.70 -16.38
CA ALA A 7 -10.53 -5.57 -17.71
C ALA A 7 -10.41 -4.08 -18.09
N LEU A 8 -9.40 -3.73 -18.89
CA LEU A 8 -9.17 -2.35 -19.37
C LEU A 8 -10.38 -1.72 -20.07
N PHE A 9 -11.29 -2.55 -20.59
CA PHE A 9 -12.46 -2.15 -21.36
C PHE A 9 -13.77 -2.66 -20.73
N GLU A 10 -13.94 -2.51 -19.42
CA GLU A 10 -15.26 -2.75 -18.83
C GLU A 10 -16.31 -1.82 -19.45
N PRO A 11 -17.44 -2.36 -19.97
CA PRO A 11 -18.41 -1.58 -20.75
C PRO A 11 -18.97 -0.37 -19.99
N ALA A 12 -19.18 -0.50 -18.68
CA ALA A 12 -19.64 0.58 -17.82
C ALA A 12 -18.60 1.71 -17.71
N LEU A 13 -17.32 1.35 -17.58
CA LEU A 13 -16.22 2.31 -17.48
C LEU A 13 -16.03 3.07 -18.79
N VAL A 14 -16.07 2.36 -19.92
CA VAL A 14 -15.97 2.95 -21.26
C VAL A 14 -17.13 3.91 -21.53
N ARG A 15 -18.37 3.53 -21.16
CA ARG A 15 -19.54 4.40 -21.33
C ARG A 15 -19.38 5.71 -20.53
N THR A 16 -18.97 5.63 -19.28
CA THR A 16 -18.74 6.82 -18.46
C THR A 16 -17.61 7.68 -19.02
N ALA A 17 -16.51 7.06 -19.45
CA ALA A 17 -15.38 7.75 -20.06
C ALA A 17 -15.76 8.48 -21.37
N LEU A 18 -16.62 7.90 -22.21
CA LEU A 18 -17.15 8.55 -23.41
C LEU A 18 -17.98 9.79 -23.07
N ILE A 19 -18.86 9.71 -22.06
CA ILE A 19 -19.69 10.84 -21.62
C ILE A 19 -18.78 11.95 -21.06
N ASP A 20 -17.81 11.60 -20.24
CA ASP A 20 -16.90 12.58 -19.65
C ASP A 20 -15.94 13.18 -20.69
N ALA A 21 -15.55 12.43 -21.73
CA ALA A 21 -14.76 12.95 -22.84
C ALA A 21 -15.47 14.10 -23.58
N VAL A 22 -16.79 13.98 -23.75
CA VAL A 22 -17.63 15.04 -24.34
C VAL A 22 -17.78 16.22 -23.38
N LYS A 23 -18.00 15.98 -22.08
CA LYS A 23 -18.06 17.07 -21.07
C LYS A 23 -16.74 17.86 -21.01
N LYS A 24 -15.61 17.20 -21.21
CA LYS A 24 -14.28 17.83 -21.23
C LYS A 24 -14.04 18.74 -22.44
N LEU A 25 -14.96 18.80 -23.40
CA LEU A 25 -14.92 19.81 -24.48
C LEU A 25 -15.17 21.24 -23.97
N ASP A 26 -15.57 21.44 -22.70
CA ASP A 26 -15.65 22.78 -22.11
C ASP A 26 -14.32 23.54 -22.28
N PRO A 27 -14.32 24.76 -22.87
CA PRO A 27 -13.13 25.58 -23.04
C PRO A 27 -12.32 25.78 -21.75
N ARG A 28 -12.98 25.82 -20.60
CA ARG A 28 -12.34 25.95 -19.28
C ARG A 28 -11.42 24.78 -18.94
N THR A 29 -11.74 23.60 -19.45
CA THR A 29 -10.93 22.39 -19.30
C THR A 29 -9.80 22.37 -20.32
N GLN A 30 -10.12 22.63 -21.60
CA GLN A 30 -9.15 22.53 -22.71
C GLN A 30 -7.98 23.51 -22.57
N TRP A 31 -8.22 24.74 -22.10
CA TRP A 31 -7.15 25.74 -21.89
C TRP A 31 -6.00 25.25 -20.98
N ARG A 32 -6.26 24.30 -20.08
CA ARG A 32 -5.23 23.75 -19.17
C ARG A 32 -4.20 22.88 -19.90
N ASN A 33 -4.51 22.42 -21.11
CA ASN A 33 -3.61 21.68 -21.98
C ASN A 33 -3.33 22.50 -23.25
N PRO A 34 -2.22 23.26 -23.29
CA PRO A 34 -1.96 24.20 -24.37
C PRO A 34 -1.85 23.53 -25.75
N VAL A 35 -1.32 22.30 -25.80
CA VAL A 35 -1.18 21.51 -27.03
C VAL A 35 -2.56 21.16 -27.60
N MET A 36 -3.40 20.54 -26.78
CA MET A 36 -4.75 20.13 -27.22
C MET A 36 -5.68 21.34 -27.43
N PHE A 37 -5.43 22.46 -26.74
CA PHE A 37 -6.15 23.70 -26.94
C PHE A 37 -5.95 24.28 -28.36
N VAL A 38 -4.74 24.17 -28.92
CA VAL A 38 -4.49 24.58 -30.32
C VAL A 38 -5.27 23.69 -31.29
N VAL A 39 -5.30 22.37 -31.05
CA VAL A 39 -6.10 21.44 -31.85
C VAL A 39 -7.59 21.77 -31.73
N TYR A 40 -8.07 22.08 -30.53
CA TYR A 40 -9.46 22.47 -30.28
C TYR A 40 -9.87 23.74 -31.03
N ILE A 41 -9.04 24.78 -30.99
CA ILE A 41 -9.26 26.01 -31.78
C ILE A 41 -9.23 25.69 -33.28
N GLY A 42 -8.28 24.86 -33.72
CA GLY A 42 -8.18 24.38 -35.10
C GLY A 42 -9.46 23.67 -35.55
N SER A 43 -10.01 22.77 -34.72
CA SER A 43 -11.28 22.08 -34.98
C SER A 43 -12.43 23.07 -35.15
N ILE A 44 -12.56 24.04 -34.23
CA ILE A 44 -13.62 25.06 -34.30
C ILE A 44 -13.49 25.88 -35.58
N LEU A 45 -12.30 26.42 -35.86
CA LEU A 45 -12.05 27.23 -37.05
C LEU A 45 -12.37 26.44 -38.34
N THR A 46 -11.93 25.18 -38.42
CA THR A 46 -12.16 24.34 -39.59
C THR A 46 -13.64 24.00 -39.77
N THR A 47 -14.37 23.76 -38.66
CA THR A 47 -15.83 23.59 -38.69
C THR A 47 -16.55 24.85 -39.14
N VAL A 48 -16.13 26.04 -38.69
CA VAL A 48 -16.70 27.32 -39.12
C VAL A 48 -16.49 27.52 -40.62
N ILE A 49 -15.30 27.25 -41.14
CA ILE A 49 -15.00 27.31 -42.59
C ILE A 49 -15.86 26.31 -43.35
N TRP A 50 -16.02 25.08 -42.85
CA TRP A 50 -16.87 24.07 -43.47
C TRP A 50 -18.33 24.52 -43.58
N LEU A 51 -18.88 25.10 -42.51
CA LEU A 51 -20.24 25.65 -42.51
C LEU A 51 -20.39 26.84 -43.47
N ALA A 52 -19.37 27.71 -43.57
CA ALA A 52 -19.36 28.82 -44.52
C ALA A 52 -19.36 28.33 -45.98
N ILE A 53 -18.61 27.27 -46.30
CA ILE A 53 -18.62 26.63 -47.63
C ILE A 53 -20.00 26.02 -47.93
N LEU A 54 -20.61 25.32 -46.97
CA LEU A 54 -21.96 24.77 -47.13
C LEU A 54 -23.02 25.87 -47.34
N ALA A 55 -22.86 27.01 -46.66
CA ALA A 55 -23.70 28.20 -46.83
C ALA A 55 -23.37 29.00 -48.10
N LYS A 56 -22.43 28.55 -48.94
CA LYS A 56 -21.95 29.23 -50.16
C LYS A 56 -21.39 30.64 -49.91
N GLN A 57 -20.87 30.90 -48.72
CA GLN A 57 -20.21 32.17 -48.36
C GLN A 57 -18.73 32.18 -48.72
N THR A 58 -18.14 31.02 -48.99
CA THR A 58 -16.71 30.86 -49.32
C THR A 58 -16.53 29.69 -50.26
N ASP A 59 -15.56 29.79 -51.18
CA ASP A 59 -15.22 28.71 -52.11
C ASP A 59 -14.37 27.62 -51.46
N GLY A 60 -14.58 26.36 -51.86
CA GLY A 60 -13.79 25.23 -51.39
C GLY A 60 -14.53 23.90 -51.47
N SER A 61 -13.80 22.81 -51.24
CA SER A 61 -14.39 21.47 -51.19
C SER A 61 -15.01 21.20 -49.81
N ALA A 62 -16.34 21.22 -49.72
CA ALA A 62 -17.07 20.93 -48.49
C ALA A 62 -16.76 19.51 -47.97
N ALA A 63 -16.61 18.53 -48.86
CA ALA A 63 -16.28 17.15 -48.48
C ALA A 63 -14.88 17.07 -47.84
N PHE A 64 -13.90 17.75 -48.44
CA PHE A 64 -12.53 17.79 -47.90
C PHE A 64 -12.48 18.49 -46.54
N THR A 65 -12.99 19.73 -46.45
CA THR A 65 -12.95 20.51 -45.19
C THR A 65 -13.74 19.82 -44.08
N GLY A 66 -14.89 19.22 -44.39
CA GLY A 66 -15.69 18.44 -43.44
C GLY A 66 -14.94 17.21 -42.93
N SER A 67 -14.23 16.50 -43.80
CA SER A 67 -13.42 15.33 -43.39
C SER A 67 -12.28 15.71 -42.44
N ILE A 68 -11.58 16.83 -42.71
CA ILE A 68 -10.53 17.34 -41.81
C ILE A 68 -11.14 17.74 -40.47
N ALA A 69 -12.22 18.53 -40.47
CA ALA A 69 -12.88 18.95 -39.24
C ALA A 69 -13.31 17.74 -38.38
N LEU A 70 -13.85 16.68 -38.99
CA LEU A 70 -14.23 15.45 -38.30
C LEU A 70 -13.04 14.76 -37.63
N TRP A 71 -11.90 14.65 -38.32
CA TRP A 71 -10.68 14.06 -37.75
C TRP A 71 -10.05 14.92 -36.65
N LEU A 72 -10.12 16.24 -36.75
CA LEU A 72 -9.66 17.14 -35.70
C LEU A 72 -10.53 16.99 -34.44
N TRP A 73 -11.86 16.93 -34.57
CA TRP A 73 -12.76 16.64 -33.45
C TRP A 73 -12.52 15.26 -32.85
N PHE A 74 -12.31 14.23 -33.70
CA PHE A 74 -11.94 12.90 -33.23
C PHE A 74 -10.65 12.93 -32.41
N THR A 75 -9.63 13.70 -32.84
CA THR A 75 -8.36 13.83 -32.12
C THR A 75 -8.54 14.43 -30.73
N VAL A 76 -9.36 15.49 -30.60
CA VAL A 76 -9.68 16.09 -29.29
C VAL A 76 -10.45 15.10 -28.41
N LEU A 77 -11.47 14.45 -28.95
CA LEU A 77 -12.28 13.48 -28.22
C LEU A 77 -11.47 12.27 -27.76
N PHE A 78 -10.54 11.79 -28.59
CA PHE A 78 -9.66 10.68 -28.26
C PHE A 78 -8.75 11.01 -27.07
N ALA A 79 -8.14 12.20 -27.06
CA ALA A 79 -7.32 12.67 -25.94
C ALA A 79 -8.15 12.77 -24.65
N ASN A 80 -9.33 13.39 -24.72
CA ASN A 80 -10.23 13.52 -23.56
C ASN A 80 -10.70 12.14 -23.04
N PHE A 81 -10.96 11.20 -23.96
CA PHE A 81 -11.35 9.83 -23.63
C PHE A 81 -10.24 9.08 -22.90
N ALA A 82 -8.99 9.17 -23.38
CA ALA A 82 -7.85 8.53 -22.72
C ALA A 82 -7.67 9.02 -21.27
N GLU A 83 -7.82 10.34 -21.05
CA GLU A 83 -7.75 10.92 -19.71
C GLU A 83 -8.94 10.48 -18.84
N ALA A 84 -10.17 10.54 -19.36
CA ALA A 84 -11.37 10.12 -18.63
C ALA A 84 -11.35 8.63 -18.26
N LEU A 85 -10.81 7.77 -19.14
CA LEU A 85 -10.66 6.34 -18.88
C LEU A 85 -9.67 6.07 -17.73
N ALA A 86 -8.54 6.81 -17.71
CA ALA A 86 -7.56 6.70 -16.63
C ALA A 86 -8.13 7.18 -15.28
N GLU A 87 -8.85 8.31 -15.27
CA GLU A 87 -9.52 8.84 -14.07
C GLU A 87 -10.62 7.90 -13.55
N GLY A 88 -11.46 7.38 -14.44
CA GLY A 88 -12.57 6.49 -14.07
C GLY A 88 -12.08 5.25 -13.33
N ARG A 89 -10.97 4.66 -13.78
CA ARG A 89 -10.35 3.50 -13.12
C ARG A 89 -9.89 3.84 -11.70
N SER A 90 -9.27 4.99 -11.53
CA SER A 90 -8.82 5.47 -10.23
C SER A 90 -10.01 5.68 -9.29
N LYS A 91 -11.05 6.38 -9.75
CA LYS A 91 -12.29 6.62 -8.98
C LYS A 91 -12.98 5.33 -8.53
N ALA A 92 -13.08 4.33 -9.41
CA ALA A 92 -13.69 3.04 -9.07
C ALA A 92 -12.95 2.31 -7.93
N GLN A 93 -11.63 2.48 -7.85
CA GLN A 93 -10.83 1.92 -6.76
C GLN A 93 -11.05 2.68 -5.44
N ALA A 94 -11.20 4.01 -5.50
CA ALA A 94 -11.61 4.84 -4.35
C ALA A 94 -12.99 4.45 -3.83
N GLU A 95 -13.97 4.27 -4.72
CA GLU A 95 -15.33 3.89 -4.33
C GLU A 95 -15.37 2.53 -3.61
N SER A 96 -14.54 1.57 -4.03
CA SER A 96 -14.40 0.30 -3.31
C SER A 96 -13.85 0.48 -1.89
N LEU A 97 -12.91 1.41 -1.70
CA LEU A 97 -12.37 1.74 -0.37
C LEU A 97 -13.43 2.45 0.48
N ARG A 98 -14.16 3.40 -0.10
CA ARG A 98 -15.32 4.06 0.54
C ARG A 98 -16.41 3.07 0.95
N GLY A 99 -16.71 2.07 0.12
CA GLY A 99 -17.68 1.03 0.45
C GLY A 99 -17.28 0.16 1.65
N THR A 100 -16.00 0.17 2.03
CA THR A 100 -15.50 -0.49 3.25
C THR A 100 -15.75 0.36 4.50
N LYS A 101 -15.94 1.68 4.33
CA LYS A 101 -16.37 2.62 5.38
C LYS A 101 -17.86 2.41 5.69
N LYS A 102 -18.21 1.25 6.27
CA LYS A 102 -19.52 1.08 6.89
C LYS A 102 -19.57 1.96 8.13
N THR A 103 -20.73 2.54 8.41
CA THR A 103 -21.00 3.31 9.63
C THR A 103 -20.69 2.42 10.84
N SER A 104 -19.53 2.62 11.46
CA SER A 104 -19.10 1.86 12.63
C SER A 104 -19.54 2.59 13.89
N TRP A 105 -19.97 1.83 14.88
CA TRP A 105 -20.21 2.33 16.22
C TRP A 105 -18.91 2.22 17.03
N ALA A 106 -18.69 3.13 17.95
CA ALA A 106 -17.56 3.13 18.86
C ALA A 106 -18.05 3.15 20.31
N LYS A 107 -17.32 2.43 21.19
CA LYS A 107 -17.54 2.46 22.64
C LYS A 107 -16.59 3.51 23.23
N LYS A 108 -17.04 4.77 23.30
CA LYS A 108 -16.24 5.87 23.84
C LYS A 108 -16.16 5.76 25.36
N LEU A 109 -14.96 5.85 25.91
CA LEU A 109 -14.70 5.84 27.35
C LEU A 109 -14.60 7.28 27.88
N ALA A 110 -15.08 7.49 29.11
CA ALA A 110 -14.93 8.77 29.82
C ALA A 110 -13.49 9.03 30.34
N GLY A 111 -12.63 8.00 30.39
CA GLY A 111 -11.25 8.09 30.85
C GLY A 111 -10.37 6.98 30.26
N PRO A 112 -9.04 7.03 30.50
CA PRO A 112 -8.06 6.13 29.87
C PRO A 112 -7.95 4.75 30.55
N SER A 113 -9.05 4.25 31.13
CA SER A 113 -9.07 2.96 31.82
C SER A 113 -10.21 2.09 31.32
N ARG A 114 -9.94 0.79 31.22
CA ARG A 114 -10.94 -0.22 30.83
C ARG A 114 -12.21 -0.18 31.68
N GLU A 115 -12.10 0.09 32.99
CA GLU A 115 -13.25 0.09 33.91
C GLU A 115 -14.14 1.35 33.80
N GLY A 116 -13.77 2.29 32.93
CA GLY A 116 -14.55 3.49 32.68
C GLY A 116 -15.93 3.20 32.05
N ALA A 117 -16.91 4.06 32.33
CA ALA A 117 -18.21 3.98 31.69
C ALA A 117 -18.07 4.19 30.16
N THR A 118 -18.69 3.30 29.38
CA THR A 118 -18.70 3.36 27.91
C THR A 118 -19.99 4.00 27.38
N GLU A 119 -19.86 4.95 26.47
CA GLU A 119 -20.95 5.52 25.68
C GLU A 119 -20.87 5.03 24.23
N LYS A 120 -21.99 4.58 23.67
CA LYS A 120 -22.04 4.17 22.26
C LYS A 120 -22.23 5.38 21.35
N VAL A 121 -21.18 5.76 20.65
CA VAL A 121 -21.16 6.92 19.74
C VAL A 121 -20.89 6.50 18.30
N SER A 122 -21.20 7.36 17.33
CA SER A 122 -20.80 7.15 15.93
C SER A 122 -19.27 7.30 15.80
N ALA A 123 -18.62 6.43 15.03
CA ALA A 123 -17.20 6.59 14.73
C ALA A 123 -16.87 7.96 14.08
N GLU A 124 -17.81 8.56 13.35
CA GLU A 124 -17.64 9.88 12.72
C GLU A 124 -17.66 11.04 13.74
N SER A 125 -18.26 10.83 14.91
CA SER A 125 -18.26 11.81 16.00
C SER A 125 -16.99 11.79 16.84
N LEU A 126 -16.14 10.76 16.69
CA LEU A 126 -14.86 10.70 17.40
C LEU A 126 -13.97 11.88 16.97
N ARG A 127 -13.22 12.41 17.93
CA ARG A 127 -12.22 13.47 17.71
C ARG A 127 -10.88 13.04 18.28
N LYS A 128 -9.82 13.71 17.84
CA LYS A 128 -8.48 13.51 18.41
C LYS A 128 -8.53 13.70 19.94
N GLY A 129 -7.95 12.76 20.67
CA GLY A 129 -7.94 12.73 22.13
C GLY A 129 -9.03 11.87 22.77
N ASP A 130 -10.09 11.53 22.03
CA ASP A 130 -11.13 10.62 22.53
C ASP A 130 -10.56 9.23 22.78
N VAL A 131 -11.01 8.58 23.86
CA VAL A 131 -10.60 7.22 24.21
C VAL A 131 -11.73 6.25 23.87
N VAL A 132 -11.39 5.12 23.26
CA VAL A 132 -12.36 4.08 22.89
C VAL A 132 -11.91 2.70 23.37
N LEU A 133 -12.88 1.90 23.82
CA LEU A 133 -12.69 0.49 24.11
C LEU A 133 -12.98 -0.33 22.85
N VAL A 134 -12.06 -1.22 22.47
CA VAL A 134 -12.24 -2.16 21.35
C VAL A 134 -11.98 -3.57 21.84
N GLU A 135 -12.94 -4.47 21.64
CA GLU A 135 -12.87 -5.85 22.12
C GLU A 135 -12.76 -6.84 20.94
N ALA A 136 -12.41 -8.09 21.22
CA ALA A 136 -12.39 -9.14 20.21
C ALA A 136 -13.68 -9.20 19.38
N GLY A 137 -13.51 -9.13 18.05
CA GLY A 137 -14.60 -9.06 17.07
C GLY A 137 -14.97 -7.64 16.60
N ASP A 138 -14.64 -6.61 17.39
CA ASP A 138 -14.88 -5.23 17.03
C ASP A 138 -13.91 -4.74 15.94
N THR A 139 -14.36 -3.72 15.19
CA THR A 139 -13.51 -2.98 14.24
C THR A 139 -12.99 -1.72 14.91
N ILE A 140 -11.69 -1.45 14.77
CA ILE A 140 -11.06 -0.25 15.33
C ILE A 140 -11.68 0.99 14.65
N PRO A 141 -12.32 1.92 15.38
CA PRO A 141 -13.15 2.97 14.77
C PRO A 141 -12.36 4.16 14.23
N CYS A 142 -11.14 4.40 14.72
CA CYS A 142 -10.28 5.52 14.34
C CYS A 142 -8.80 5.12 14.49
N ASP A 143 -7.89 5.80 13.80
CA ASP A 143 -6.45 5.61 14.05
C ASP A 143 -6.07 6.17 15.42
N GLY A 144 -5.13 5.52 16.08
CA GLY A 144 -4.82 5.84 17.47
C GLY A 144 -3.61 5.12 18.03
N GLU A 145 -3.37 5.37 19.31
CA GLU A 145 -2.38 4.67 20.11
C GLU A 145 -3.04 3.90 21.25
N VAL A 146 -2.55 2.69 21.51
CA VAL A 146 -3.00 1.83 22.61
C VAL A 146 -2.45 2.39 23.92
N LEU A 147 -3.35 2.82 24.79
CA LEU A 147 -3.04 3.27 26.15
C LEU A 147 -2.96 2.10 27.13
N GLU A 148 -3.86 1.13 26.98
CA GLU A 148 -3.97 -0.02 27.89
C GLU A 148 -4.39 -1.28 27.13
N GLY A 149 -3.91 -2.43 27.58
CA GLY A 149 -4.24 -3.73 26.99
C GLY A 149 -3.25 -4.17 25.91
N GLY A 150 -3.53 -5.36 25.36
CA GLY A 150 -2.75 -5.98 24.30
C GLY A 150 -3.60 -7.02 23.59
N ALA A 151 -3.60 -7.00 22.26
CA ALA A 151 -4.48 -7.81 21.43
C ALA A 151 -3.86 -8.13 20.07
N SER A 152 -4.34 -9.21 19.47
CA SER A 152 -4.05 -9.58 18.08
C SER A 152 -5.03 -8.88 17.13
N VAL A 153 -4.52 -8.21 16.09
CA VAL A 153 -5.29 -7.40 15.14
C VAL A 153 -5.10 -7.90 13.71
N ASP A 154 -6.20 -8.05 12.99
CA ASP A 154 -6.24 -8.34 11.56
C ASP A 154 -6.19 -7.02 10.75
N GLU A 155 -5.01 -6.74 10.18
CA GLU A 155 -4.76 -5.59 9.32
C GLU A 155 -4.91 -5.91 7.81
N SER A 156 -5.47 -7.08 7.46
CA SER A 156 -5.57 -7.54 6.07
C SER A 156 -6.36 -6.60 5.16
N ALA A 157 -7.28 -5.82 5.73
CA ALA A 157 -8.04 -4.80 5.01
C ALA A 157 -7.14 -3.69 4.42
N ILE A 158 -5.97 -3.46 5.02
CA ILE A 158 -5.07 -2.36 4.69
C ILE A 158 -3.78 -2.87 4.07
N THR A 159 -3.11 -3.82 4.73
CA THR A 159 -1.82 -4.36 4.29
C THR A 159 -2.00 -5.41 3.19
N GLY A 160 -3.16 -6.07 3.15
CA GLY A 160 -3.42 -7.24 2.29
C GLY A 160 -2.76 -8.52 2.79
N GLU A 161 -2.06 -8.49 3.93
CA GLU A 161 -1.45 -9.67 4.55
C GLU A 161 -2.45 -10.32 5.52
N SER A 162 -2.59 -11.64 5.48
CA SER A 162 -3.57 -12.38 6.30
C SER A 162 -3.04 -12.78 7.69
N ALA A 163 -1.78 -12.49 7.99
CA ALA A 163 -1.19 -12.79 9.29
C ALA A 163 -1.59 -11.68 10.29
N PRO A 164 -2.12 -12.03 11.46
CA PRO A 164 -2.48 -11.03 12.45
C PRO A 164 -1.24 -10.47 13.16
N VAL A 165 -1.34 -9.22 13.59
CA VAL A 165 -0.25 -8.44 14.20
C VAL A 165 -0.63 -8.11 15.65
N ILE A 166 0.34 -8.20 16.57
CA ILE A 166 0.13 -7.86 17.98
C ILE A 166 0.23 -6.34 18.16
N ARG A 167 -0.72 -5.77 18.91
CA ARG A 167 -0.74 -4.36 19.30
C ARG A 167 -0.87 -4.29 20.82
N GLU A 168 0.01 -3.53 21.47
CA GLU A 168 0.08 -3.45 22.94
C GLU A 168 0.50 -2.05 23.42
N SER A 169 0.18 -1.70 24.66
CA SER A 169 0.58 -0.42 25.25
C SER A 169 2.07 -0.39 25.61
N GLY A 170 2.66 0.82 25.61
CA GLY A 170 3.98 1.07 26.21
C GLY A 170 5.20 0.67 25.37
N GLY A 171 5.06 0.48 24.06
CA GLY A 171 6.18 0.19 23.15
C GLY A 171 5.92 0.61 21.70
N ASP A 172 6.79 0.15 20.79
CA ASP A 172 6.75 0.46 19.34
C ASP A 172 5.52 -0.13 18.62
N PHE A 173 4.79 -1.05 19.27
CA PHE A 173 3.60 -1.71 18.72
C PHE A 173 2.28 -1.07 19.17
N SER A 174 2.32 0.13 19.75
CA SER A 174 1.14 0.82 20.28
C SER A 174 0.24 1.45 19.22
N SER A 175 0.73 1.69 18.00
CA SER A 175 -0.08 2.33 16.95
C SER A 175 -1.09 1.36 16.33
N VAL A 176 -2.35 1.77 16.23
CA VAL A 176 -3.42 1.00 15.58
C VAL A 176 -4.08 1.81 14.48
N THR A 177 -4.58 1.12 13.45
CA THR A 177 -5.22 1.75 12.29
C THR A 177 -6.72 1.47 12.26
N GLY A 178 -7.52 2.51 12.04
CA GLY A 178 -8.96 2.43 11.90
C GLY A 178 -9.38 1.57 10.69
N GLY A 179 -10.44 0.79 10.88
CA GLY A 179 -10.96 -0.15 9.88
C GLY A 179 -10.36 -1.56 9.96
N THR A 180 -9.34 -1.77 10.80
CA THR A 180 -8.79 -3.11 11.12
C THR A 180 -9.63 -3.80 12.19
N ARG A 181 -9.54 -5.14 12.30
CA ARG A 181 -10.38 -5.93 13.22
C ARG A 181 -9.56 -6.51 14.36
N VAL A 182 -10.04 -6.35 15.59
CA VAL A 182 -9.45 -7.02 16.76
C VAL A 182 -9.89 -8.48 16.78
N LEU A 183 -8.94 -9.40 16.92
CA LEU A 183 -9.17 -10.85 16.92
C LEU A 183 -9.19 -11.46 18.33
N SER A 184 -8.34 -10.96 19.23
CA SER A 184 -8.23 -11.47 20.61
C SER A 184 -8.32 -10.33 21.63
N ASP A 185 -8.62 -10.67 22.89
CA ASP A 185 -8.52 -9.76 24.04
C ASP A 185 -9.26 -8.42 23.85
N TRP A 186 -8.61 -7.31 24.24
CA TRP A 186 -9.16 -5.96 24.22
C TRP A 186 -8.06 -4.91 24.18
N LEU A 187 -8.41 -3.70 23.71
CA LEU A 187 -7.55 -2.53 23.64
C LEU A 187 -8.31 -1.28 24.10
N VAL A 188 -7.64 -0.42 24.88
CA VAL A 188 -8.05 0.95 25.12
C VAL A 188 -7.21 1.85 24.23
N VAL A 189 -7.85 2.49 23.26
CA VAL A 189 -7.18 3.25 22.20
C VAL A 189 -7.53 4.72 22.31
N GLN A 190 -6.53 5.60 22.28
CA GLN A 190 -6.73 7.03 22.13
C GLN A 190 -6.67 7.43 20.66
N CYS A 191 -7.72 8.11 20.19
CA CYS A 191 -7.79 8.62 18.83
C CYS A 191 -6.69 9.66 18.59
N SER A 192 -5.85 9.44 17.58
CA SER A 192 -4.71 10.32 17.26
C SER A 192 -5.05 11.35 16.17
N VAL A 193 -6.12 11.11 15.41
CA VAL A 193 -6.52 11.88 14.23
C VAL A 193 -7.99 12.32 14.31
N ASN A 194 -8.34 13.38 13.57
CA ASN A 194 -9.72 13.82 13.40
C ASN A 194 -10.40 13.10 12.23
N PRO A 195 -11.75 13.13 12.13
CA PRO A 195 -12.45 12.64 10.95
C PRO A 195 -11.98 13.36 9.68
N GLY A 196 -11.75 12.60 8.60
CA GLY A 196 -11.15 13.11 7.37
C GLY A 196 -9.63 13.03 7.33
N GLU A 197 -8.98 12.75 8.47
CA GLU A 197 -7.51 12.59 8.57
C GLU A 197 -7.09 11.14 8.83
N THR A 198 -8.05 10.22 8.92
CA THR A 198 -7.80 8.78 9.09
C THR A 198 -7.00 8.21 7.92
N PHE A 199 -6.33 7.09 8.14
CA PHE A 199 -5.52 6.41 7.13
C PHE A 199 -6.36 6.08 5.89
N LEU A 200 -7.57 5.55 6.10
CA LEU A 200 -8.54 5.30 5.03
C LEU A 200 -8.96 6.59 4.32
N ASP A 201 -9.22 7.68 5.04
CA ASP A 201 -9.57 8.97 4.43
C ASP A 201 -8.40 9.54 3.61
N ARG A 202 -7.14 9.36 4.05
CA ARG A 202 -5.96 9.73 3.26
C ARG A 202 -5.83 8.89 1.99
N MET A 203 -6.11 7.59 2.06
CA MET A 203 -6.16 6.72 0.87
C MET A 203 -7.25 7.19 -0.10
N ILE A 204 -8.44 7.52 0.39
CA ILE A 204 -9.54 8.04 -0.42
C ILE A 204 -9.15 9.37 -1.06
N ALA A 205 -8.65 10.34 -0.28
CA ALA A 205 -8.26 11.66 -0.78
C ALA A 205 -7.17 11.60 -1.86
N MET A 206 -6.22 10.67 -1.72
CA MET A 206 -5.16 10.43 -2.70
C MET A 206 -5.72 9.92 -4.04
N VAL A 207 -6.68 9.00 -3.98
CA VAL A 207 -7.29 8.40 -5.18
C VAL A 207 -8.26 9.36 -5.86
N GLU A 208 -8.96 10.18 -5.07
CA GLU A 208 -9.89 11.19 -5.57
C GLU A 208 -9.19 12.41 -6.20
N GLY A 209 -7.86 12.40 -6.22
CA GLY A 209 -7.07 13.36 -6.99
C GLY A 209 -7.12 14.78 -6.45
N ALA A 210 -7.51 14.97 -5.18
CA ALA A 210 -7.60 16.30 -4.59
C ALA A 210 -6.18 16.88 -4.42
N LYS A 211 -5.76 17.63 -5.47
CA LYS A 211 -4.52 18.41 -5.60
C LYS A 211 -3.27 17.63 -6.06
N ARG A 212 -3.37 16.79 -7.09
CA ARG A 212 -2.16 16.34 -7.81
C ARG A 212 -1.49 17.55 -8.49
N ARG A 213 -0.35 17.98 -7.96
CA ARG A 213 0.53 18.89 -8.68
C ARG A 213 1.21 18.13 -9.82
N LYS A 214 1.43 18.80 -10.95
CA LYS A 214 2.27 18.26 -12.03
C LYS A 214 3.64 17.91 -11.47
N THR A 215 4.18 16.79 -11.90
CA THR A 215 5.49 16.32 -11.45
C THR A 215 6.61 17.06 -12.18
N PRO A 216 7.86 17.04 -11.68
CA PRO A 216 8.98 17.72 -12.34
C PRO A 216 9.16 17.26 -13.80
N ASN A 217 9.06 15.95 -14.07
CA ASN A 217 9.20 15.42 -15.42
C ASN A 217 8.03 15.87 -16.32
N GLU A 218 6.80 15.83 -15.80
CA GLU A 218 5.62 16.32 -16.51
C GLU A 218 5.73 17.81 -16.86
N VAL A 219 6.27 18.64 -15.96
CA VAL A 219 6.52 20.06 -16.20
C VAL A 219 7.61 20.24 -17.26
N ALA A 220 8.72 19.50 -17.17
CA ALA A 220 9.81 19.57 -18.14
C ALA A 220 9.35 19.22 -19.56
N LEU A 221 8.60 18.11 -19.71
CA LEU A 221 7.99 17.75 -20.99
C LEU A 221 7.00 18.82 -21.45
N THR A 222 6.15 19.34 -20.55
CA THR A 222 5.19 20.40 -20.92
C THR A 222 5.89 21.62 -21.49
N ILE A 223 7.01 22.07 -20.90
CA ILE A 223 7.79 23.21 -21.40
C ILE A 223 8.29 22.93 -22.83
N LEU A 224 8.86 21.74 -23.07
CA LEU A 224 9.33 21.35 -24.40
C LEU A 224 8.19 21.29 -25.43
N LEU A 225 7.05 20.69 -25.05
CA LEU A 225 5.88 20.59 -25.93
C LEU A 225 5.30 21.97 -26.27
N VAL A 226 5.26 22.89 -25.31
CA VAL A 226 4.84 24.28 -25.54
C VAL A 226 5.82 24.99 -26.48
N ALA A 227 7.13 24.85 -26.27
CA ALA A 227 8.15 25.46 -27.13
C ALA A 227 8.02 24.96 -28.58
N LEU A 228 7.90 23.64 -28.79
CA LEU A 228 7.68 23.05 -30.12
C LEU A 228 6.37 23.54 -30.75
N THR A 229 5.29 23.62 -29.96
CA THR A 229 4.01 24.14 -30.44
C THR A 229 4.13 25.58 -30.92
N ILE A 230 4.84 26.45 -30.18
CA ILE A 230 5.10 27.83 -30.60
C ILE A 230 5.86 27.85 -31.93
N VAL A 231 6.92 27.04 -32.06
CA VAL A 231 7.70 26.94 -33.30
C VAL A 231 6.82 26.52 -34.47
N PHE A 232 5.97 25.50 -34.32
CA PHE A 232 5.10 25.03 -35.39
C PHE A 232 3.96 26.01 -35.72
N VAL A 233 3.42 26.72 -34.72
CA VAL A 233 2.46 27.80 -34.95
C VAL A 233 3.10 28.91 -35.77
N LEU A 234 4.30 29.36 -35.42
CA LEU A 234 5.01 30.39 -36.18
C LEU A 234 5.36 29.91 -37.60
N ALA A 235 5.90 28.69 -37.74
CA ALA A 235 6.25 28.12 -39.03
C ALA A 235 5.01 28.05 -39.96
N THR A 236 3.90 27.48 -39.47
CA THR A 236 2.67 27.36 -40.29
C THR A 236 2.01 28.71 -40.55
N ALA A 237 2.07 29.66 -39.60
CA ALA A 237 1.58 31.02 -39.82
C ALA A 237 2.35 31.74 -40.94
N THR A 238 3.67 31.53 -41.05
CA THR A 238 4.49 32.13 -42.12
C THR A 238 4.27 31.51 -43.50
N LEU A 239 3.75 30.28 -43.59
CA LEU A 239 3.48 29.64 -44.88
C LEU A 239 2.34 30.33 -45.64
N PHE A 240 1.37 30.93 -44.94
CA PHE A 240 0.27 31.66 -45.59
C PHE A 240 0.79 32.83 -46.45
N PRO A 241 1.51 33.84 -45.91
CA PRO A 241 2.02 34.94 -46.71
C PRO A 241 3.05 34.50 -47.76
N PHE A 242 3.86 33.49 -47.48
CA PHE A 242 4.78 32.94 -48.51
C PHE A 242 4.03 32.29 -49.67
N SER A 243 2.93 31.58 -49.40
CA SER A 243 2.11 31.02 -50.48
C SER A 243 1.42 32.09 -51.32
N GLN A 244 0.96 33.19 -50.69
CA GLN A 244 0.42 34.34 -51.41
C GLN A 244 1.49 34.98 -52.31
N TYR A 245 2.64 35.32 -51.73
CA TYR A 245 3.76 35.89 -52.49
C TYR A 245 4.20 35.00 -53.65
N SER A 246 4.29 33.68 -53.43
CA SER A 246 4.71 32.73 -54.47
C SER A 246 3.71 32.66 -55.63
N VAL A 247 2.41 32.70 -55.35
CA VAL A 247 1.36 32.69 -56.39
C VAL A 247 1.38 34.00 -57.17
N ASP A 248 1.53 35.13 -56.49
CA ASP A 248 1.60 36.46 -57.10
C ASP A 248 2.85 36.61 -57.99
N ALA A 249 4.02 36.17 -57.50
CA ALA A 249 5.29 36.24 -58.21
C ALA A 249 5.35 35.28 -59.42
N ALA A 250 4.85 34.05 -59.27
CA ALA A 250 4.84 33.06 -60.34
C ALA A 250 3.69 33.24 -61.34
N LYS A 251 2.70 34.10 -61.03
CA LYS A 251 1.46 34.30 -61.79
C LYS A 251 0.72 32.98 -62.10
N GLY A 252 0.80 32.02 -61.16
CA GLY A 252 0.24 30.68 -61.32
C GLY A 252 0.25 29.88 -60.03
N GLY A 253 -0.68 28.93 -59.92
CA GLY A 253 -0.89 28.12 -58.71
C GLY A 253 -2.08 28.58 -57.85
N SER A 254 -2.24 27.95 -56.69
CA SER A 254 -3.30 28.26 -55.72
C SER A 254 -2.73 28.51 -54.33
N VAL A 255 -3.22 29.54 -53.66
CA VAL A 255 -2.84 29.85 -52.27
C VAL A 255 -3.21 28.68 -51.36
N VAL A 256 -2.33 28.36 -50.41
CA VAL A 256 -2.60 27.27 -49.47
C VAL A 256 -3.78 27.65 -48.58
N SER A 257 -4.80 26.80 -48.53
CA SER A 257 -6.00 27.09 -47.74
C SER A 257 -5.72 27.02 -46.23
N ILE A 258 -6.47 27.80 -45.46
CA ILE A 258 -6.39 27.79 -43.99
C ILE A 258 -6.65 26.38 -43.44
N THR A 259 -7.55 25.62 -44.06
CA THR A 259 -7.83 24.22 -43.72
C THR A 259 -6.58 23.34 -43.81
N VAL A 260 -5.78 23.49 -44.88
CA VAL A 260 -4.54 22.73 -45.06
C VAL A 260 -3.50 23.16 -44.04
N LEU A 261 -3.39 24.45 -43.74
CA LEU A 261 -2.46 24.95 -42.72
C LEU A 261 -2.80 24.46 -41.32
N VAL A 262 -4.08 24.43 -40.95
CA VAL A 262 -4.54 23.86 -39.67
C VAL A 262 -4.27 22.36 -39.62
N ALA A 263 -4.55 21.62 -40.70
CA ALA A 263 -4.27 20.19 -40.77
C ALA A 263 -2.76 19.91 -40.61
N LEU A 264 -1.92 20.67 -41.32
CA LEU A 264 -0.46 20.60 -41.21
C LEU A 264 0.02 20.90 -39.79
N LEU A 265 -0.48 21.99 -39.18
CA LEU A 265 -0.14 22.38 -37.82
C LEU A 265 -0.45 21.26 -36.81
N VAL A 266 -1.65 20.67 -36.89
CA VAL A 266 -2.06 19.59 -36.00
C VAL A 266 -1.22 18.33 -36.21
N CYS A 267 -0.80 18.05 -37.45
CA CYS A 267 0.08 16.91 -37.74
C CYS A 267 1.51 17.10 -37.21
N LEU A 268 1.99 18.35 -37.13
CA LEU A 268 3.33 18.67 -36.61
C LEU A 268 3.37 18.76 -35.09
N ILE A 269 2.31 19.30 -34.48
CA ILE A 269 2.20 19.43 -33.03
C ILE A 269 2.22 18.03 -32.39
N PRO A 270 2.95 17.84 -31.26
CA PRO A 270 3.07 16.56 -30.58
C PRO A 270 1.80 16.17 -29.79
N THR A 271 0.68 16.02 -30.51
CA THR A 271 -0.66 15.74 -29.97
C THR A 271 -0.73 14.41 -29.22
N THR A 272 0.01 13.39 -29.68
CA THR A 272 0.08 12.07 -29.04
C THR A 272 0.56 12.16 -27.59
N ILE A 273 1.68 12.85 -27.36
CA ILE A 273 2.24 12.99 -26.01
C ILE A 273 1.42 14.01 -25.21
N GLY A 274 1.06 15.13 -25.82
CA GLY A 274 0.30 16.21 -25.17
C GLY A 274 -1.08 15.76 -24.65
N GLY A 275 -1.76 14.86 -25.37
CA GLY A 275 -3.06 14.32 -24.96
C GLY A 275 -2.96 13.19 -23.93
N LEU A 276 -1.86 12.43 -23.92
CA LEU A 276 -1.72 11.22 -23.10
C LEU A 276 -0.96 11.42 -21.79
N LEU A 277 -0.19 12.51 -21.65
CA LEU A 277 0.68 12.76 -20.49
C LEU A 277 -0.07 12.68 -19.15
N SER A 278 -1.24 13.35 -19.05
CA SER A 278 -2.09 13.29 -17.85
C SER A 278 -2.59 11.88 -17.56
N ALA A 279 -2.98 11.15 -18.60
CA ALA A 279 -3.53 9.80 -18.48
C ALA A 279 -2.46 8.81 -17.96
N ILE A 280 -1.21 8.95 -18.42
CA ILE A 280 -0.07 8.14 -17.96
C ILE A 280 0.14 8.33 -16.45
N GLY A 281 0.15 9.58 -15.97
CA GLY A 281 0.32 9.88 -14.54
C GLY A 281 -0.78 9.27 -13.68
N VAL A 282 -2.05 9.40 -14.09
CA VAL A 282 -3.19 8.84 -13.36
C VAL A 282 -3.15 7.30 -13.36
N ALA A 283 -2.86 6.68 -14.51
CA ALA A 283 -2.74 5.23 -14.62
C ALA A 283 -1.59 4.69 -13.76
N GLY A 284 -0.45 5.39 -13.70
CA GLY A 284 0.69 5.04 -12.86
C GLY A 284 0.34 5.00 -11.37
N MET A 285 -0.38 6.01 -10.89
CA MET A 285 -0.86 6.05 -9.50
C MET A 285 -1.83 4.89 -9.18
N SER A 286 -2.75 4.57 -10.09
CA SER A 286 -3.65 3.41 -9.92
C SER A 286 -2.88 2.09 -9.84
N ARG A 287 -1.79 1.93 -10.60
CA ARG A 287 -0.92 0.75 -10.51
C ARG A 287 -0.21 0.65 -9.15
N MET A 288 0.26 1.76 -8.59
CA MET A 288 0.88 1.79 -7.25
C MET A 288 -0.10 1.34 -6.17
N LEU A 289 -1.32 1.86 -6.19
CA LEU A 289 -2.34 1.42 -5.24
C LEU A 289 -2.73 -0.05 -5.46
N GLY A 290 -2.73 -0.52 -6.71
CA GLY A 290 -2.90 -1.94 -7.03
C GLY A 290 -1.78 -2.84 -6.48
N ALA A 291 -0.60 -2.28 -6.25
CA ALA A 291 0.55 -2.93 -5.61
C ALA A 291 0.62 -2.68 -4.09
N ASN A 292 -0.46 -2.15 -3.48
CA ASN A 292 -0.54 -1.77 -2.07
C ASN A 292 0.52 -0.72 -1.64
N VAL A 293 0.98 0.11 -2.58
CA VAL A 293 1.90 1.22 -2.30
C VAL A 293 1.10 2.52 -2.30
N ILE A 294 1.17 3.26 -1.19
CA ILE A 294 0.49 4.53 -0.98
C ILE A 294 1.51 5.65 -1.17
N ALA A 295 1.36 6.43 -2.24
CA ALA A 295 2.27 7.54 -2.56
C ALA A 295 1.57 8.88 -2.35
N THR A 296 2.06 9.70 -1.43
CA THR A 296 1.48 11.01 -1.07
C THR A 296 1.35 11.96 -2.27
N SER A 297 2.15 11.77 -3.30
CA SER A 297 2.06 12.52 -4.56
C SER A 297 2.67 11.73 -5.71
N GLY A 298 2.31 12.10 -6.95
CA GLY A 298 2.97 11.57 -8.15
C GLY A 298 4.47 11.88 -8.20
N ARG A 299 4.91 12.96 -7.55
CA ARG A 299 6.34 13.31 -7.44
C ARG A 299 7.12 12.23 -6.68
N ALA A 300 6.54 11.64 -5.63
CA ALA A 300 7.21 10.58 -4.88
C ALA A 300 7.41 9.33 -5.75
N VAL A 301 6.44 9.01 -6.61
CA VAL A 301 6.53 7.88 -7.54
C VAL A 301 7.61 8.11 -8.61
N GLU A 302 7.70 9.32 -9.17
CA GLU A 302 8.77 9.65 -10.11
C GLU A 302 10.15 9.63 -9.46
N ALA A 303 10.27 10.24 -8.28
CA ALA A 303 11.53 10.26 -7.55
C ALA A 303 12.01 8.85 -7.18
N ALA A 304 11.09 7.92 -6.86
CA ALA A 304 11.44 6.53 -6.60
C ALA A 304 12.06 5.82 -7.83
N GLY A 305 11.77 6.29 -9.05
CA GLY A 305 12.40 5.79 -10.27
C GLY A 305 13.83 6.27 -10.48
N ASP A 306 14.26 7.30 -9.75
CA ASP A 306 15.57 7.95 -9.84
C ASP A 306 16.46 7.64 -8.61
N VAL A 307 16.15 6.56 -7.88
CA VAL A 307 16.87 6.16 -6.67
C VAL A 307 18.09 5.30 -7.02
N ASP A 308 19.26 5.73 -6.58
CA ASP A 308 20.51 4.98 -6.74
C ASP A 308 20.77 3.94 -5.63
N VAL A 309 20.32 4.25 -4.41
CA VAL A 309 20.60 3.44 -3.22
C VAL A 309 19.31 3.18 -2.46
N LEU A 310 18.98 1.90 -2.27
CA LEU A 310 17.86 1.47 -1.46
C LEU A 310 18.35 1.09 -0.06
N LEU A 311 17.91 1.86 0.93
CA LEU A 311 18.09 1.54 2.34
C LEU A 311 16.82 0.85 2.83
N LEU A 312 16.96 -0.38 3.31
CA LEU A 312 15.84 -1.12 3.90
C LEU A 312 16.12 -1.29 5.38
N ASP A 313 15.08 -1.05 6.18
CA ASP A 313 15.08 -1.58 7.53
C ASP A 313 15.05 -3.12 7.46
N LYS A 314 15.62 -3.81 8.45
CA LYS A 314 15.70 -5.27 8.41
C LYS A 314 14.41 -5.90 8.91
N THR A 315 14.03 -5.54 10.13
CA THR A 315 12.93 -6.16 10.87
C THR A 315 11.60 -5.82 10.18
N GLY A 316 10.81 -6.84 9.85
CA GLY A 316 9.48 -6.66 9.22
C GLY A 316 9.52 -6.32 7.72
N THR A 317 10.64 -5.82 7.20
CA THR A 317 10.81 -5.51 5.77
C THR A 317 11.52 -6.63 5.03
N ILE A 318 12.75 -7.00 5.43
CA ILE A 318 13.51 -8.12 4.85
C ILE A 318 13.04 -9.44 5.46
N THR A 319 12.67 -9.39 6.73
CA THR A 319 12.25 -10.53 7.52
C THR A 319 10.75 -10.52 7.78
N LEU A 320 10.22 -11.62 8.28
CA LEU A 320 8.81 -11.71 8.67
C LEU A 320 8.46 -10.79 9.86
N GLY A 321 9.45 -10.16 10.50
CA GLY A 321 9.26 -9.27 11.64
C GLY A 321 9.09 -9.99 12.97
N ASN A 322 8.58 -11.22 12.94
CA ASN A 322 8.46 -12.08 14.10
C ASN A 322 9.63 -13.07 14.15
N ARG A 323 10.28 -13.17 15.32
CA ARG A 323 11.36 -14.13 15.52
C ARG A 323 10.74 -15.52 15.69
N GLN A 324 11.18 -16.47 14.88
CA GLN A 324 10.64 -17.83 14.89
C GLN A 324 11.64 -18.82 15.48
N ALA A 325 11.11 -19.84 16.14
CA ALA A 325 11.90 -20.94 16.68
C ALA A 325 12.72 -21.59 15.57
N SER A 326 14.01 -21.74 15.83
CA SER A 326 14.96 -22.31 14.88
C SER A 326 15.63 -23.57 15.39
N GLU A 327 15.97 -23.61 16.68
CA GLU A 327 16.74 -24.69 17.28
C GLU A 327 16.30 -24.96 18.73
N PHE A 328 16.39 -26.22 19.13
CA PHE A 328 16.26 -26.68 20.51
C PHE A 328 17.65 -26.97 21.06
N LEU A 329 18.03 -26.27 22.13
CA LEU A 329 19.34 -26.35 22.77
C LEU A 329 19.16 -26.96 24.18
N PRO A 330 19.33 -28.29 24.33
CA PRO A 330 19.06 -28.98 25.59
C PRO A 330 20.07 -28.61 26.68
N ALA A 331 19.59 -28.56 27.92
CA ALA A 331 20.45 -28.49 29.10
C ALA A 331 21.26 -29.79 29.29
N PRO A 332 22.37 -29.78 30.06
CA PRO A 332 23.14 -30.99 30.33
C PRO A 332 22.27 -32.13 30.87
N GLY A 333 22.36 -33.32 30.27
CA GLY A 333 21.59 -34.50 30.67
C GLY A 333 20.11 -34.49 30.25
N VAL A 334 19.70 -33.60 29.33
CA VAL A 334 18.38 -33.58 28.70
C VAL A 334 18.52 -33.98 27.22
N LYS A 335 17.63 -34.85 26.71
CA LYS A 335 17.61 -35.14 25.27
C LYS A 335 16.90 -34.02 24.53
N GLU A 336 17.34 -33.72 23.32
CA GLU A 336 16.72 -32.69 22.48
C GLU A 336 15.22 -32.95 22.26
N GLN A 337 14.83 -34.22 22.12
CA GLN A 337 13.44 -34.64 21.94
C GLN A 337 12.57 -34.36 23.17
N ASP A 338 13.11 -34.53 24.39
CA ASP A 338 12.39 -34.26 25.64
C ASP A 338 12.15 -32.75 25.81
N LEU A 339 13.14 -31.93 25.42
CA LEU A 339 12.99 -30.48 25.36
C LEU A 339 11.94 -30.07 24.33
N ALA A 340 11.98 -30.63 23.12
CA ALA A 340 11.03 -30.31 22.07
C ALA A 340 9.58 -30.69 22.44
N ASP A 341 9.41 -31.82 23.13
CA ASP A 341 8.13 -32.23 23.69
C ASP A 341 7.58 -31.20 24.69
N ALA A 342 8.35 -30.91 25.74
CA ALA A 342 7.94 -29.94 26.76
C ALA A 342 7.72 -28.54 26.17
N ALA A 343 8.55 -28.13 25.21
CA ALA A 343 8.40 -26.86 24.50
C ALA A 343 7.12 -26.81 23.67
N GLN A 344 6.74 -27.90 23.00
CA GLN A 344 5.47 -27.98 22.27
C GLN A 344 4.29 -27.87 23.23
N LEU A 345 4.26 -28.69 24.29
CA LEU A 345 3.19 -28.73 25.28
C LEU A 345 2.94 -27.36 25.94
N SER A 346 4.02 -26.69 26.34
CA SER A 346 3.94 -25.34 26.91
C SER A 346 3.59 -24.24 25.90
N SER A 347 3.66 -24.53 24.60
CA SER A 347 3.32 -23.58 23.53
C SER A 347 1.94 -23.79 22.91
N LEU A 348 1.20 -24.85 23.28
CA LEU A 348 -0.11 -25.14 22.69
C LEU A 348 -1.17 -24.06 22.99
N ALA A 349 -1.08 -23.43 24.16
CA ALA A 349 -1.93 -22.31 24.56
C ALA A 349 -1.27 -20.94 24.34
N ASP A 350 -0.14 -20.91 23.63
CA ASP A 350 0.59 -19.71 23.29
C ASP A 350 0.28 -19.33 21.84
N GLU A 351 -0.73 -18.46 21.66
CA GLU A 351 -1.19 -18.07 20.33
C GLU A 351 -0.28 -17.06 19.63
N THR A 352 0.78 -16.59 20.29
CA THR A 352 1.76 -15.68 19.71
C THR A 352 2.48 -16.32 18.50
N PRO A 353 3.01 -15.52 17.56
CA PRO A 353 3.86 -16.02 16.48
C PRO A 353 5.02 -16.90 16.99
N GLU A 354 5.62 -16.53 18.11
CA GLU A 354 6.69 -17.24 18.79
C GLU A 354 6.21 -18.62 19.27
N GLY A 355 5.11 -18.67 20.02
CA GLY A 355 4.51 -19.92 20.49
C GLY A 355 4.15 -20.87 19.36
N ARG A 356 3.47 -20.37 18.32
CA ARG A 356 3.12 -21.14 17.13
C ARG A 356 4.35 -21.67 16.40
N SER A 357 5.41 -20.87 16.28
CA SER A 357 6.64 -21.30 15.60
C SER A 357 7.32 -22.47 16.31
N ILE A 358 7.23 -22.56 17.64
CA ILE A 358 7.78 -23.66 18.44
C ILE A 358 7.01 -24.94 18.18
N VAL A 359 5.67 -24.86 18.16
CA VAL A 359 4.80 -26.02 17.84
C VAL A 359 5.10 -26.54 16.43
N VAL A 360 5.29 -25.65 15.46
CA VAL A 360 5.66 -26.00 14.08
C VAL A 360 7.04 -26.66 14.02
N LEU A 361 8.05 -26.09 14.69
CA LEU A 361 9.40 -26.64 14.71
C LEU A 361 9.44 -28.04 15.33
N ALA A 362 8.75 -28.25 16.47
CA ALA A 362 8.64 -29.54 17.13
C ALA A 362 7.99 -30.60 16.22
N LYS A 363 6.91 -30.22 15.51
CA LYS A 363 6.24 -31.09 14.53
C LYS A 363 7.15 -31.44 13.35
N GLN A 364 7.89 -30.50 12.80
CA GLN A 364 8.74 -30.73 11.63
C GLN A 364 9.96 -31.59 11.96
N ARG A 365 10.62 -31.34 13.09
CA ARG A 365 11.90 -31.98 13.43
C ARG A 365 11.73 -33.34 14.11
N PHE A 366 10.71 -33.50 14.96
CA PHE A 366 10.51 -34.71 15.76
C PHE A 366 9.21 -35.46 15.45
N ASN A 367 8.46 -35.01 14.44
CA ASN A 367 7.17 -35.59 14.04
C ASN A 367 6.17 -35.72 15.21
N LEU A 368 6.27 -34.82 16.19
CA LEU A 368 5.35 -34.72 17.32
C LEU A 368 4.01 -34.18 16.81
N ARG A 369 3.13 -35.09 16.37
CA ARG A 369 1.76 -34.81 15.91
C ARG A 369 0.75 -35.03 17.04
N GLU A 370 -0.47 -34.53 16.80
CA GLU A 370 -1.73 -34.75 17.54
C GLU A 370 -1.58 -35.52 18.85
N ARG A 371 -1.69 -34.78 19.95
CA ARG A 371 -1.86 -35.36 21.28
C ARG A 371 -3.34 -35.32 21.60
N ASP A 372 -3.86 -36.42 22.13
CA ASP A 372 -5.21 -36.46 22.66
C ASP A 372 -5.26 -35.60 23.93
N LEU A 373 -5.61 -34.32 23.76
CA LEU A 373 -5.66 -33.32 24.82
C LEU A 373 -6.69 -33.68 25.90
N GLN A 374 -7.72 -34.45 25.53
CA GLN A 374 -8.77 -34.89 26.45
C GLN A 374 -8.27 -36.02 27.36
N ALA A 375 -7.35 -36.86 26.87
CA ALA A 375 -6.73 -37.93 27.67
C ALA A 375 -5.71 -37.41 28.70
N LEU A 376 -5.20 -36.17 28.55
CA LEU A 376 -4.10 -35.63 29.36
C LEU A 376 -4.54 -34.94 30.66
N ASN A 377 -5.85 -34.71 30.90
CA ASN A 377 -6.35 -33.90 32.04
C ASN A 377 -5.50 -32.63 32.28
N ALA A 378 -5.18 -31.93 31.19
CA ALA A 378 -4.24 -30.82 31.18
C ALA A 378 -4.95 -29.49 31.47
N THR A 379 -4.41 -28.68 32.37
CA THR A 379 -4.81 -27.28 32.54
C THR A 379 -3.79 -26.39 31.84
N PHE A 380 -4.19 -25.74 30.75
CA PHE A 380 -3.33 -24.86 29.99
C PHE A 380 -3.22 -23.48 30.62
N VAL A 381 -2.01 -22.92 30.60
CA VAL A 381 -1.73 -21.54 31.02
C VAL A 381 -1.42 -20.73 29.77
N PRO A 382 -2.35 -19.85 29.33
CA PRO A 382 -2.14 -19.04 28.14
C PRO A 382 -0.97 -18.08 28.35
N PHE A 383 -0.37 -17.64 27.25
CA PHE A 383 0.65 -16.60 27.31
C PHE A 383 0.06 -15.30 27.86
N SER A 384 0.81 -14.64 28.75
CA SER A 384 0.50 -13.29 29.25
C SER A 384 1.73 -12.41 29.12
N ALA A 385 1.55 -11.20 28.58
CA ALA A 385 2.61 -10.21 28.48
C ALA A 385 3.15 -9.77 29.87
N GLN A 386 2.30 -9.82 30.91
CA GLN A 386 2.67 -9.49 32.29
C GLN A 386 3.59 -10.56 32.89
N THR A 387 3.29 -11.85 32.68
CA THR A 387 4.11 -12.96 33.18
C THR A 387 5.30 -13.28 32.27
N ARG A 388 5.23 -12.90 30.98
CA ARG A 388 6.19 -13.21 29.91
C ARG A 388 6.47 -14.71 29.77
N MET A 389 5.48 -15.55 30.07
CA MET A 389 5.56 -17.00 29.97
C MET A 389 4.20 -17.63 29.64
N SER A 390 4.24 -18.81 29.05
CA SER A 390 3.12 -19.70 28.76
C SER A 390 3.42 -21.10 29.31
N GLY A 391 2.42 -21.98 29.38
CA GLY A 391 2.67 -23.32 29.88
C GLY A 391 1.47 -24.25 29.94
N VAL A 392 1.70 -25.39 30.58
CA VAL A 392 0.67 -26.39 30.85
C VAL A 392 0.93 -27.09 32.18
N ASN A 393 -0.14 -27.46 32.87
CA ASN A 393 -0.12 -28.35 34.02
C ASN A 393 -0.74 -29.67 33.58
N VAL A 394 0.04 -30.74 33.52
CA VAL A 394 -0.41 -32.09 33.12
C VAL A 394 -0.07 -33.04 34.25
N GLN A 395 -1.07 -33.59 34.94
CA GLN A 395 -0.85 -34.43 36.12
C GLN A 395 0.03 -33.69 37.15
N ASP A 396 1.15 -34.28 37.58
CA ASP A 396 2.13 -33.65 38.49
C ASP A 396 3.19 -32.80 37.78
N ARG A 397 3.12 -32.68 36.44
CA ARG A 397 4.11 -31.95 35.64
C ARG A 397 3.64 -30.52 35.39
N MET A 398 4.36 -29.55 35.96
CA MET A 398 4.17 -28.13 35.66
C MET A 398 5.23 -27.68 34.66
N ILE A 399 4.85 -27.51 33.40
CA ILE A 399 5.77 -27.10 32.33
C ILE A 399 5.54 -25.63 32.02
N ARG A 400 6.62 -24.84 32.00
CA ARG A 400 6.61 -23.43 31.64
C ARG A 400 7.67 -23.12 30.60
N LYS A 401 7.32 -22.21 29.70
CA LYS A 401 8.22 -21.65 28.70
C LYS A 401 8.06 -20.14 28.67
N GLY A 402 9.16 -19.40 28.59
CA GLY A 402 9.09 -17.94 28.61
C GLY A 402 10.44 -17.26 28.52
N ALA A 403 10.44 -15.95 28.77
CA ALA A 403 11.65 -15.14 28.84
C ALA A 403 12.58 -15.64 29.95
N VAL A 404 13.90 -15.48 29.75
CA VAL A 404 14.95 -15.97 30.67
C VAL A 404 14.68 -15.54 32.13
N ASP A 405 14.44 -14.25 32.37
CA ASP A 405 14.23 -13.71 33.72
C ASP A 405 12.92 -14.19 34.36
N ALA A 406 11.89 -14.47 33.56
CA ALA A 406 10.61 -14.97 34.05
C ALA A 406 10.73 -16.43 34.49
N ILE A 407 11.40 -17.25 33.68
CA ILE A 407 11.62 -18.66 33.98
C ILE A 407 12.62 -18.84 35.12
N ARG A 408 13.67 -18.01 35.21
CA ARG A 408 14.59 -18.02 36.35
C ARG A 408 13.85 -17.83 37.68
N ARG A 409 13.02 -16.79 37.78
CA ARG A 409 12.19 -16.53 38.97
C ARG A 409 11.22 -17.69 39.26
N HIS A 410 10.62 -18.28 38.23
CA HIS A 410 9.72 -19.42 38.40
C HIS A 410 10.45 -20.66 38.95
N VAL A 411 11.62 -20.99 38.41
CA VAL A 411 12.44 -22.13 38.85
C VAL A 411 12.91 -21.93 40.28
N GLU A 412 13.42 -20.75 40.63
CA GLU A 412 13.85 -20.42 41.99
C GLU A 412 12.69 -20.48 43.00
N SER A 413 11.49 -20.03 42.62
CA SER A 413 10.29 -20.14 43.47
C SER A 413 9.86 -21.58 43.75
N ASN A 414 10.23 -22.52 42.87
CA ASN A 414 10.01 -23.95 43.04
C ASN A 414 11.22 -24.67 43.69
N GLN A 415 12.14 -23.93 44.33
CA GLN A 415 13.36 -24.46 44.95
C GLN A 415 14.31 -25.15 43.95
N GLY A 416 14.25 -24.77 42.67
CA GLY A 416 15.15 -25.24 41.63
C GLY A 416 16.43 -24.42 41.51
N HIS A 417 17.41 -24.94 40.79
CA HIS A 417 18.65 -24.24 40.45
C HIS A 417 18.75 -24.01 38.95
N PHE A 418 19.21 -22.83 38.56
CA PHE A 418 19.46 -22.49 37.16
C PHE A 418 20.90 -22.90 36.78
N PRO A 419 21.11 -23.90 35.89
CA PRO A 419 22.46 -24.39 35.61
C PRO A 419 23.30 -23.38 34.80
N GLN A 420 24.58 -23.21 35.16
CA GLN A 420 25.50 -22.30 34.45
C GLN A 420 25.59 -22.61 32.94
N ALA A 421 25.57 -23.89 32.56
CA ALA A 421 25.58 -24.29 31.16
C ALA A 421 24.38 -23.75 30.35
N VAL A 422 23.22 -23.53 31.00
CA VAL A 422 22.06 -22.92 30.35
C VAL A 422 22.27 -21.41 30.16
N ASP A 423 22.92 -20.74 31.12
CA ASP A 423 23.31 -19.33 30.95
C ASP A 423 24.28 -19.15 29.78
N ASP A 424 25.22 -20.08 29.59
CA ASP A 424 26.13 -20.05 28.45
C ASP A 424 25.39 -20.22 27.11
N LEU A 425 24.36 -21.08 27.07
CA LEU A 425 23.47 -21.24 25.90
C LEU A 425 22.66 -19.98 25.62
N VAL A 426 22.07 -19.37 26.66
CA VAL A 426 21.34 -18.09 26.57
C VAL A 426 22.25 -17.00 26.01
N ALA A 427 23.47 -16.86 26.54
CA ALA A 427 24.45 -15.89 26.08
C ALA A 427 24.89 -16.16 24.63
N SER A 428 25.01 -17.43 24.23
CA SER A 428 25.35 -17.82 22.85
C SER A 428 24.26 -17.38 21.86
N VAL A 429 23.00 -17.66 22.17
CA VAL A 429 21.86 -17.23 21.33
C VAL A 429 21.81 -15.71 21.22
N ALA A 430 21.97 -15.00 22.35
CA ALA A 430 22.00 -13.54 22.37
C ALA A 430 23.14 -12.95 21.53
N ARG A 431 24.35 -13.52 21.56
CA ARG A 431 25.50 -13.08 20.73
C ARG A 431 25.22 -13.17 19.23
N THR A 432 24.40 -14.12 18.80
CA THR A 432 23.98 -14.27 17.40
C THR A 432 22.80 -13.36 17.00
N GLY A 433 22.29 -12.55 17.94
CA GLY A 433 21.13 -11.68 17.73
C GLY A 433 19.78 -12.40 17.81
N GLY A 434 19.74 -13.64 18.31
CA GLY A 434 18.51 -14.39 18.55
C GLY A 434 17.87 -14.06 19.90
N THR A 435 16.58 -14.41 20.06
CA THR A 435 15.90 -14.38 21.37
C THR A 435 15.95 -15.78 21.98
N PRO A 436 16.54 -15.96 23.17
CA PRO A 436 16.44 -17.20 23.91
C PRO A 436 15.13 -17.27 24.71
N LEU A 437 14.34 -18.33 24.51
CA LEU A 437 13.25 -18.70 25.41
C LEU A 437 13.66 -19.94 26.20
N VAL A 438 13.43 -19.96 27.51
CA VAL A 438 13.81 -21.08 28.37
C VAL A 438 12.59 -21.95 28.64
N VAL A 439 12.78 -23.27 28.66
CA VAL A 439 11.74 -24.25 29.01
C VAL A 439 12.15 -24.94 30.31
N ALA A 440 11.22 -25.00 31.27
CA ALA A 440 11.40 -25.64 32.55
C ALA A 440 10.21 -26.54 32.89
N GLU A 441 10.49 -27.59 33.65
CA GLU A 441 9.52 -28.51 34.21
C GLU A 441 9.70 -28.56 35.73
N GLY A 442 8.76 -27.93 36.45
CA GLY A 442 8.85 -27.71 37.90
C GLY A 442 10.15 -26.99 38.29
N PRO A 443 11.02 -27.58 39.13
CA PRO A 443 12.30 -27.01 39.53
C PRO A 443 13.44 -27.25 38.52
N ARG A 444 13.22 -28.01 37.44
CA ARG A 444 14.28 -28.43 36.52
C ARG A 444 14.21 -27.66 35.20
N VAL A 445 15.31 -27.04 34.80
CA VAL A 445 15.46 -26.44 33.47
C VAL A 445 15.74 -27.51 32.42
N LEU A 446 14.97 -27.53 31.34
CA LEU A 446 15.11 -28.49 30.24
C LEU A 446 16.03 -28.00 29.13
N GLY A 447 16.07 -26.68 28.90
CA GLY A 447 16.96 -26.06 27.91
C GLY A 447 16.42 -24.76 27.34
N VAL A 448 17.01 -24.34 26.22
CA VAL A 448 16.72 -23.07 25.53
C VAL A 448 16.16 -23.36 24.14
N VAL A 449 15.15 -22.60 23.74
CA VAL A 449 14.66 -22.53 22.35
C VAL A 449 15.20 -21.25 21.74
N ALA A 450 15.98 -21.37 20.67
CA ALA A 450 16.57 -20.23 19.99
C ALA A 450 15.60 -19.69 18.93
N LEU A 451 15.16 -18.45 19.09
CA LEU A 451 14.34 -17.76 18.10
C LEU A 451 15.23 -16.85 17.25
N LYS A 452 15.08 -16.93 15.93
CA LYS A 452 15.78 -16.07 14.98
C LYS A 452 14.81 -15.36 14.06
N ASP A 453 15.23 -14.22 13.56
CA ASP A 453 14.46 -13.48 12.58
C ASP A 453 14.55 -14.17 11.20
N ILE A 454 13.41 -14.61 10.66
CA ILE A 454 13.37 -15.37 9.41
C ILE A 454 13.20 -14.42 8.23
N VAL A 455 14.12 -14.51 7.28
CA VAL A 455 14.11 -13.76 6.03
C VAL A 455 12.92 -14.20 5.16
N LYS A 456 12.18 -13.24 4.61
CA LYS A 456 11.06 -13.50 3.69
C LYS A 456 11.56 -14.27 2.45
N GLY A 457 10.78 -15.26 2.01
CA GLY A 457 11.07 -15.97 0.77
C GLY A 457 11.09 -15.01 -0.44
N GLY A 458 11.98 -15.25 -1.41
CA GLY A 458 12.07 -14.43 -2.61
C GLY A 458 12.88 -13.13 -2.46
N ILE A 459 13.31 -12.75 -1.24
CA ILE A 459 14.01 -11.47 -1.04
C ILE A 459 15.37 -11.44 -1.73
N LYS A 460 16.06 -12.59 -1.79
CA LYS A 460 17.40 -12.71 -2.39
C LYS A 460 17.33 -12.47 -3.89
N GLU A 461 16.30 -13.03 -4.53
CA GLU A 461 16.00 -12.88 -5.95
C GLU A 461 15.63 -11.43 -6.26
N ARG A 462 14.76 -10.81 -5.44
CA ARG A 462 14.40 -9.39 -5.58
C ARG A 462 15.61 -8.45 -5.45
N PHE A 463 16.51 -8.72 -4.51
CA PHE A 463 17.76 -7.96 -4.40
C PHE A 463 18.70 -8.18 -5.59
N ALA A 464 18.69 -9.36 -6.21
CA ALA A 464 19.46 -9.61 -7.42
C ALA A 464 18.89 -8.84 -8.62
N GLU A 465 17.56 -8.72 -8.74
CA GLU A 465 16.93 -7.88 -9.77
C GLU A 465 17.24 -6.40 -9.58
N LEU A 466 17.14 -5.87 -8.35
CA LEU A 466 17.49 -4.48 -8.05
C LEU A 466 18.96 -4.17 -8.38
N ARG A 467 19.88 -5.10 -8.06
CA ARG A 467 21.29 -4.97 -8.44
C ARG A 467 21.51 -4.97 -9.96
N LYS A 468 20.74 -5.77 -10.72
CA LYS A 468 20.80 -5.74 -12.20
C LYS A 468 20.31 -4.41 -12.77
N MET A 469 19.42 -3.71 -12.06
CA MET A 469 18.97 -2.35 -12.41
C MET A 469 19.98 -1.26 -12.00
N GLY A 470 21.10 -1.62 -11.37
CA GLY A 470 22.11 -0.67 -10.91
C GLY A 470 21.83 -0.06 -9.53
N ILE A 471 20.75 -0.47 -8.87
CA ILE A 471 20.37 0.02 -7.54
C ILE A 471 21.21 -0.72 -6.49
N LYS A 472 21.97 0.04 -5.71
CA LYS A 472 22.79 -0.49 -4.61
C LYS A 472 21.95 -0.71 -3.37
N ASN A 473 22.28 -1.73 -2.59
CA ASN A 473 21.68 -1.98 -1.28
C ASN A 473 22.74 -1.81 -0.18
N GLY A 474 22.34 -1.47 1.04
CA GLY A 474 23.26 -1.14 2.15
C GLY A 474 24.35 -2.18 2.48
N ASP A 475 24.19 -3.44 2.08
CA ASP A 475 25.22 -4.48 2.24
C ASP A 475 26.46 -4.26 1.36
N ASP A 476 26.35 -3.54 0.23
CA ASP A 476 27.49 -3.31 -0.67
C ASP A 476 28.51 -2.29 -0.10
N HIS A 477 28.16 -1.55 0.96
CA HIS A 477 29.05 -0.59 1.61
C HIS A 477 29.93 -1.21 2.72
N ARG A 478 29.81 -2.51 3.00
CA ARG A 478 30.66 -3.22 3.98
C ARG A 478 31.80 -4.02 3.33
N ARG A 479 32.10 -3.79 2.05
CA ARG A 479 33.23 -4.40 1.35
C ARG A 479 34.29 -3.39 0.98
#